data_AF-A0A6N7S366-F1
#
_entry.id   AF-A0A6N7S366-F1
#
_cell.length_a   1.000
_cell.length_b   1.000
_cell.length_c   1.000
_cell.angle_alpha   90.00
_cell.angle_beta   90.00
_cell.angle_gamma   90.00
#
_symmetry.space_group_name_H-M   'P 1'
#
loop_
_entity.id
_entity.type
_entity.pdbx_description
1 polymer ?
#
loop_
_entity_poly.entity_id
_entity_poly.type
_entity_poly.pdbx_seq_one_letter_code
_entity_poly.pdbx_strand_id
1 'polypeptide(L)'
;MNKLLKNREQEGIIRYLTQCYRKSSQRLKLHRHLMKERKLEASEEQQCDELTVALYESALEALPEMYREIIVREFLDESADGWFYNYYTKSTFYRLRQRAIHEFIDCLNV
;
A
#
# COMPACT_ATOMS: atom_id res chain seq x y z
N MET A 1 -10.79 -3.49 24.11
CA MET A 1 -10.41 -2.09 23.80
C MET A 1 -9.15 -2.14 22.95
N ASN A 2 -9.28 -1.93 21.63
CA ASN A 2 -8.09 -1.78 20.79
C ASN A 2 -7.42 -0.45 21.15
N LYS A 3 -6.14 -0.52 21.51
CA LYS A 3 -5.33 0.68 21.78
C LYS A 3 -5.21 1.45 20.48
N LEU A 4 -5.64 2.71 20.47
CA LEU A 4 -5.42 3.62 19.33
C LEU A 4 -3.92 3.70 19.05
N LEU A 5 -3.52 3.29 17.84
CA LEU A 5 -2.15 3.37 17.37
C LEU A 5 -1.74 4.83 17.25
N LYS A 6 -0.52 5.16 17.68
CA LYS A 6 0.06 6.48 17.46
C LYS A 6 0.38 6.66 15.98
N ASN A 7 0.35 7.89 15.48
CA ASN A 7 0.65 8.22 14.08
C ASN A 7 1.96 7.58 13.56
N ARG A 8 3.01 7.52 14.41
CA ARG A 8 4.30 6.90 14.06
C ARG A 8 4.19 5.38 13.87
N GLU A 9 3.34 4.72 14.65
CA GLU A 9 3.11 3.28 14.55
C GLU A 9 2.31 2.97 13.29
N GLN A 10 1.26 3.75 13.00
CA GLN A 10 0.48 3.66 11.76
C GLN A 10 1.37 3.87 10.52
N GLU A 11 2.26 4.87 10.55
CA GLU A 11 3.23 5.08 9.48
C GLU A 11 4.21 3.89 9.33
N GLY A 12 4.64 3.29 10.44
CA GLY A 12 5.47 2.08 10.40
C GLY A 12 4.74 0.90 9.75
N ILE A 13 3.46 0.72 10.06
CA ILE A 13 2.61 -0.34 9.50
C ILE A 13 2.48 -0.16 7.99
N ILE A 14 2.09 1.02 7.50
CA ILE A 14 1.91 1.22 6.06
C ILE A 14 3.22 1.03 5.29
N ARG A 15 4.37 1.45 5.85
CA ARG A 15 5.69 1.20 5.23
C ARG A 15 5.99 -0.29 5.12
N TYR A 16 5.73 -1.04 6.19
CA TYR A 16 5.91 -2.48 6.20
C TYR A 16 4.99 -3.18 5.18
N LEU A 17 3.70 -2.85 5.18
CA LEU A 17 2.72 -3.39 4.23
C LEU A 17 3.09 -3.06 2.78
N THR A 18 3.56 -1.84 2.53
CA THR A 18 4.02 -1.42 1.21
C THR A 18 5.24 -2.22 0.76
N GLN A 19 6.15 -2.55 1.68
CA GLN A 19 7.28 -3.43 1.38
C GLN A 19 6.82 -4.86 1.05
N CYS A 20 5.84 -5.39 1.79
CA CYS A 20 5.24 -6.69 1.48
C CYS A 20 4.60 -6.68 0.09
N TYR A 21 3.75 -5.68 -0.19
CA TYR A 21 3.12 -5.47 -1.50
C TYR A 21 4.14 -5.46 -2.65
N ARG A 22 5.23 -4.67 -2.51
CA ARG A 22 6.29 -4.60 -3.54
C ARG A 22 6.95 -5.95 -3.78
N LYS A 23 7.31 -6.66 -2.71
CA LYS A 23 7.97 -7.97 -2.79
C LYS A 23 7.06 -9.02 -3.43
N SER A 24 5.80 -9.10 -3.00
CA SER A 24 4.80 -10.00 -3.56
C SER A 24 4.52 -9.68 -5.03
N SER A 25 4.34 -8.41 -5.37
CA SER A 25 4.19 -7.95 -6.76
C SER A 25 5.37 -8.36 -7.63
N GLN A 26 6.60 -8.21 -7.15
CA GLN A 26 7.81 -8.59 -7.88
C GLN A 26 7.89 -10.11 -8.10
N ARG A 27 7.61 -10.90 -7.05
CA ARG A 27 7.59 -12.37 -7.15
C ARG A 27 6.54 -12.88 -8.12
N LEU A 28 5.32 -12.33 -8.07
CA LEU A 28 4.25 -12.69 -9.02
C LEU A 28 4.58 -12.31 -10.46
N LYS A 29 5.25 -11.17 -10.68
CA LYS A 29 5.72 -10.77 -12.01
C LYS A 29 6.79 -11.75 -12.53
N LEU A 30 7.77 -12.10 -11.69
CA LEU A 30 8.80 -13.07 -12.04
C LEU A 30 8.21 -14.44 -12.35
N HIS A 31 7.29 -14.92 -11.51
CA HIS A 31 6.60 -16.19 -11.71
C HIS A 31 5.84 -16.22 -13.05
N ARG A 32 5.07 -15.17 -13.36
CA ARG A 32 4.37 -15.03 -14.65
C ARG A 32 5.32 -15.08 -15.85
N HIS A 33 6.51 -14.52 -15.73
CA HIS A 33 7.50 -14.55 -16.80
C HIS A 33 8.17 -15.92 -16.95
N LEU A 34 8.54 -16.58 -15.84
CA LEU A 34 9.27 -17.85 -15.86
C LEU A 34 8.37 -19.07 -16.13
N MET A 35 7.12 -19.04 -15.67
CA MET A 35 6.22 -20.21 -15.70
C MET A 35 5.18 -20.16 -16.82
N LYS A 36 5.40 -19.30 -17.84
CA LYS A 36 4.49 -19.12 -18.99
C LYS A 36 4.22 -20.43 -19.78
N GLU A 37 4.99 -21.49 -19.53
CA GLU A 37 4.96 -22.75 -20.27
C GLU A 37 4.51 -23.99 -19.45
N ARG A 38 4.17 -23.85 -18.16
CA ARG A 38 3.71 -25.00 -17.34
C ARG A 38 2.43 -24.66 -16.59
N LYS A 39 1.34 -25.40 -16.88
CA LYS A 39 0.12 -25.42 -16.04
C LYS A 39 0.41 -26.20 -14.76
N LEU A 40 1.06 -25.54 -13.80
CA LEU A 40 1.20 -26.02 -12.44
C LEU A 40 0.20 -25.28 -11.56
N GLU A 41 -0.34 -25.96 -10.56
CA GLU A 41 -1.15 -25.29 -9.54
C GLU A 41 -0.29 -24.29 -8.75
N ALA A 42 -0.92 -23.18 -8.33
CA ALA A 42 -0.23 -22.14 -7.58
C ALA A 42 0.23 -22.68 -6.23
N SER A 43 1.52 -22.50 -5.90
CA SER A 43 2.04 -22.85 -4.58
C SER A 43 1.37 -22.00 -3.50
N GLU A 44 1.39 -22.47 -2.24
CA GLU A 44 0.90 -21.71 -1.09
C GLU A 44 1.56 -20.31 -1.00
N GLU A 45 2.84 -20.22 -1.36
CA GLU A 45 3.60 -18.97 -1.40
C GLU A 45 3.07 -18.01 -2.48
N GLN A 46 2.73 -18.53 -3.67
CA GLN A 46 2.10 -17.74 -4.72
C GLN A 46 0.71 -17.25 -4.30
N GLN A 47 -0.09 -18.11 -3.67
CA GLN A 47 -1.40 -17.73 -3.16
C GLN A 47 -1.30 -16.63 -2.09
N CYS A 48 -0.32 -16.74 -1.17
CA CYS A 48 -0.05 -15.68 -0.18
C CYS A 48 0.33 -14.36 -0.85
N ASP A 49 1.14 -14.40 -1.90
CA ASP A 49 1.52 -13.21 -2.65
C ASP A 49 0.33 -12.58 -3.37
N GLU A 50 -0.53 -13.40 -3.99
CA GLU A 50 -1.77 -12.94 -4.64
C GLU A 50 -2.71 -12.28 -3.66
N LEU A 51 -2.93 -12.89 -2.48
CA LEU A 51 -3.74 -12.31 -1.42
C LEU A 51 -3.15 -11.00 -0.87
N THR A 52 -1.83 -10.94 -0.70
CA THR A 52 -1.13 -9.72 -0.25
C THR A 52 -1.34 -8.57 -1.23
N VAL A 53 -1.19 -8.84 -2.53
CA VAL A 53 -1.40 -7.85 -3.59
C VAL A 53 -2.87 -7.42 -3.66
N ALA A 54 -3.79 -8.38 -3.69
CA ALA A 54 -5.22 -8.12 -3.79
C ALA A 54 -5.76 -7.31 -2.60
N LEU A 55 -5.32 -7.62 -1.37
CA LEU A 55 -5.72 -6.89 -0.18
C LEU A 55 -5.24 -5.42 -0.24
N TYR A 56 -4.00 -5.20 -0.64
CA TYR A 56 -3.43 -3.85 -0.73
C TYR A 56 -4.12 -3.02 -1.83
N GLU A 57 -4.36 -3.62 -3.00
CA GLU A 57 -5.03 -2.97 -4.14
C GLU A 57 -6.49 -2.66 -3.81
N SER A 58 -7.21 -3.59 -3.20
CA SER A 58 -8.58 -3.38 -2.71
C SER A 58 -8.65 -2.21 -1.71
N ALA A 59 -7.71 -2.15 -0.77
CA ALA A 59 -7.65 -1.04 0.18
C ALA A 59 -7.38 0.31 -0.51
N LEU A 60 -6.53 0.34 -1.55
CA LEU A 60 -6.33 1.56 -2.35
C LEU A 60 -7.58 1.97 -3.14
N GLU A 61 -8.30 1.00 -3.70
CA GLU A 61 -9.53 1.25 -4.47
C GLU A 61 -10.66 1.78 -3.61
N ALA A 62 -10.75 1.33 -2.35
CA ALA A 62 -11.74 1.79 -1.39
C ALA A 62 -11.49 3.23 -0.90
N LEU A 63 -10.27 3.76 -1.05
CA LEU A 63 -9.95 5.12 -0.62
C LEU A 63 -10.56 6.19 -1.53
N PRO A 64 -10.96 7.34 -0.96
CA PRO A 64 -11.17 8.56 -1.73
C PRO A 64 -9.94 8.89 -2.58
N GLU A 65 -10.16 9.37 -3.81
CA GLU A 65 -9.08 9.63 -4.79
C GLU A 65 -7.92 10.45 -4.24
N MET A 66 -8.22 11.52 -3.49
CA MET A 66 -7.22 12.37 -2.85
C MET A 66 -6.33 11.58 -1.87
N TYR A 67 -6.91 10.69 -1.07
CA TYR A 67 -6.15 9.89 -0.11
C TYR A 67 -5.36 8.79 -0.80
N ARG A 68 -5.95 8.14 -1.83
CA ARG A 68 -5.23 7.19 -2.67
C ARG A 68 -4.00 7.83 -3.31
N GLU A 69 -4.12 9.04 -3.87
CA GLU A 69 -2.97 9.76 -4.44
C GLU A 69 -1.88 9.99 -3.40
N ILE A 70 -2.24 10.44 -2.19
CA ILE A 70 -1.27 10.64 -1.11
C ILE A 70 -0.58 9.32 -0.75
N ILE A 71 -1.31 8.22 -0.59
CA ILE A 71 -0.72 6.93 -0.26
C ILE A 71 0.24 6.47 -1.36
N VAL A 72 -0.19 6.55 -2.62
CA VAL A 72 0.62 6.15 -3.77
C VAL A 72 1.90 6.98 -3.83
N ARG A 73 1.81 8.30 -3.77
CA ARG A 73 2.98 9.17 -3.89
C ARG A 73 3.92 9.08 -2.69
N GLU A 74 3.40 8.95 -1.46
CA GLU A 74 4.24 8.94 -0.26
C GLU A 74 4.88 7.59 0.04
N PHE A 75 4.25 6.49 -0.37
CA PHE A 75 4.65 5.14 0.04
C PHE A 75 5.01 4.23 -1.13
N LEU A 76 4.37 4.39 -2.29
CA LEU A 76 4.64 3.55 -3.47
C LEU A 76 5.63 4.20 -4.46
N ASP A 77 5.63 5.52 -4.59
CA ASP A 77 6.55 6.25 -5.47
C ASP A 77 7.77 6.75 -4.67
N GLU A 78 8.94 6.15 -4.94
CA GLU A 78 10.19 6.55 -4.28
C GLU A 78 10.77 7.87 -4.82
N SER A 79 10.21 8.40 -5.91
CA SER A 79 10.71 9.61 -6.60
C SER A 79 9.95 10.89 -6.24
N ALA A 80 8.89 10.80 -5.45
CA ALA A 80 7.94 11.89 -5.25
C ALA A 80 8.37 12.94 -4.19
N ASP A 81 9.66 13.16 -3.91
CA ASP A 81 10.01 14.11 -2.83
C ASP A 81 9.49 15.53 -3.12
N GLY A 82 8.85 16.14 -2.12
CA GLY A 82 8.28 17.48 -2.23
C GLY A 82 7.11 17.66 -3.21
N TRP A 83 6.51 16.58 -3.74
CA TRP A 83 5.44 16.68 -4.75
C TRP A 83 4.26 17.57 -4.32
N PHE A 84 3.97 17.60 -3.01
CA PHE A 84 2.82 18.31 -2.43
C PHE A 84 2.97 19.83 -2.40
N TYR A 85 4.19 20.38 -2.55
CA TYR A 85 4.42 21.84 -2.41
C TYR A 85 3.62 22.68 -3.40
N ASN A 86 3.28 22.11 -4.56
CA ASN A 86 2.50 22.79 -5.60
C ASN A 86 0.99 22.73 -5.37
N TYR A 87 0.51 21.92 -4.41
CA TYR A 87 -0.91 21.61 -4.22
C TYR A 87 -1.42 21.97 -2.82
N TYR A 88 -0.56 21.86 -1.80
CA TYR A 88 -0.93 22.00 -0.41
C TYR A 88 0.09 22.82 0.37
N THR A 89 -0.40 23.58 1.35
CA THR A 89 0.50 24.08 2.40
C THR A 89 1.03 22.90 3.23
N LYS A 90 2.24 23.04 3.76
CA LYS A 90 2.91 22.00 4.56
C LYS A 90 2.00 21.43 5.67
N SER A 91 1.35 22.30 6.46
CA SER A 91 0.45 21.88 7.55
C SER A 91 -0.80 21.14 7.05
N THR A 92 -1.38 21.59 5.94
CA THR A 92 -2.54 20.93 5.32
C THR A 92 -2.15 19.54 4.82
N PHE A 93 -1.01 19.43 4.14
CA PHE A 93 -0.51 18.17 3.63
C PHE A 93 -0.30 17.14 4.74
N TYR A 94 0.44 17.47 5.80
CA TYR A 94 0.67 16.53 6.89
C TYR A 94 -0.63 16.07 7.57
N ARG A 95 -1.62 16.96 7.70
CA ARG A 95 -2.95 16.57 8.22
C ARG A 95 -3.67 15.61 7.28
N LEU A 96 -3.68 15.88 5.97
CA LEU A 96 -4.30 15.01 4.97
C LEU A 96 -3.59 13.66 4.88
N ARG A 97 -2.25 13.65 4.92
CA ARG A 97 -1.43 12.44 4.96
C ARG A 97 -1.76 11.55 6.14
N GLN A 98 -1.88 12.12 7.34
CA GLN A 98 -2.25 11.32 8.51
C GLN A 98 -3.67 10.73 8.39
N ARG A 99 -4.61 11.49 7.82
CA ARG A 99 -5.95 10.96 7.53
C ARG A 99 -5.91 9.85 6.49
N ALA A 100 -5.17 10.03 5.39
CA ALA A 100 -5.02 9.02 4.35
C ALA A 100 -4.43 7.72 4.90
N ILE A 101 -3.43 7.79 5.78
CA ILE A 101 -2.85 6.62 6.45
C ILE A 101 -3.89 5.92 7.34
N HIS A 102 -4.64 6.68 8.12
CA HIS A 102 -5.67 6.12 9.00
C HIS A 102 -6.76 5.40 8.21
N GLU A 103 -7.33 6.07 7.21
CA GLU A 103 -8.37 5.50 6.34
C GLU A 103 -7.86 4.27 5.58
N PHE A 104 -6.60 4.30 5.12
CA PHE A 104 -6.00 3.13 4.46
C PHE A 104 -5.91 1.92 5.39
N ILE A 105 -5.50 2.12 6.64
CA ILE A 105 -5.45 1.06 7.65
C ILE A 105 -6.86 0.55 7.97
N ASP A 106 -7.85 1.44 8.03
CA ASP A 106 -9.24 1.05 8.24
C ASP A 106 -9.77 0.21 7.07
N CYS A 107 -9.41 0.53 5.82
CA CYS A 107 -9.74 -0.28 4.64
C CYS A 107 -9.09 -1.68 4.65
N LEU A 108 -8.00 -1.88 5.39
CA LEU A 108 -7.34 -3.19 5.55
C LEU A 108 -7.99 -4.06 6.63
N ASN A 109 -8.69 -3.45 7.58
CA ASN A 109 -9.36 -4.12 8.71
C ASN A 109 -10.79 -4.55 8.36
N VAL A 110 -11.02 -5.08 7.16
CA VAL A 110 -12.32 -5.68 6.77
C VAL A 110 -12.85 -6.58 7.87
#